data_AF-A0A7Z0N6Z4-F1
#
_entry.id   AF-A0A7Z0N6Z4-F1
#
_cell.length_a   1.000
_cell.length_b   1.000
_cell.length_c   1.000
_cell.angle_alpha   90.00
_cell.angle_beta   90.00
_cell.angle_gamma   90.00
#
_symmetry.space_group_name_H-M   'P 1'
#
loop_
_entity.id
_entity.type
_entity.pdbx_description
1 polymer ?
#
loop_
_entity_poly.entity_id
_entity_poly.type
_entity_poly.pdbx_seq_one_letter_code
_entity_poly.pdbx_strand_id
1 'polypeptide(L)' 'MASCEEAMFHLNQCGNGRLDGDSDGVPCESICR' A
#
# COMPACT_ATOMS: atom_id res chain seq x y z
N MET A 1 5.00 -6.06 -3.67
CA MET A 1 5.80 -4.82 -3.78
C MET A 1 7.12 -5.01 -3.06
N ALA A 2 8.19 -4.36 -3.55
CA ALA A 2 9.52 -4.46 -2.95
C ALA A 2 9.79 -3.40 -1.87
N SER A 3 9.03 -2.29 -1.87
CA SER A 3 9.17 -1.18 -0.93
C SER A 3 7.82 -0.56 -0.56
N CYS A 4 7.74 0.03 0.63
CA CYS A 4 6.58 0.76 1.12
C CYS A 4 6.14 1.91 0.19
N GLU A 5 7.10 2.65 -0.36
CA GLU A 5 6.89 3.74 -1.33
C GLU A 5 6.15 3.27 -2.60
N GLU A 6 6.54 2.13 -3.16
CA GLU A 6 5.85 1.51 -4.29
C GLU A 6 4.44 1.05 -3.93
N ALA A 7 4.26 0.52 -2.71
CA ALA A 7 2.95 0.15 -2.22
C ALA A 7 2.02 1.36 -2.10
N MET A 8 2.51 2.46 -1.53
CA MET A 8 1.79 3.73 -1.44
C MET A 8 1.47 4.32 -2.80
N PHE A 9 2.41 4.23 -3.76
CA PHE A 9 2.17 4.66 -5.12
C PHE A 9 1.04 3.87 -5.77
N HIS A 10 1.04 2.54 -5.62
CA HIS A 10 -0.05 1.72 -6.15
C HIS A 10 -1.39 1.96 -5.44
N LEU A 11 -1.39 2.21 -4.13
CA LEU A 11 -2.60 2.57 -3.40
C LEU A 11 -3.16 3.92 -3.88
N ASN A 12 -2.33 4.96 -3.92
CA ASN A 12 -2.75 6.32 -4.20
C ASN A 12 -2.92 6.60 -5.70
N GLN A 13 -1.97 6.19 -6.55
CA GLN A 13 -2.03 6.45 -7.99
C GLN A 13 -2.84 5.41 -8.75
N CYS A 14 -2.72 4.13 -8.40
CA CYS A 14 -3.44 3.06 -9.10
C CYS A 14 -4.83 2.81 -8.48
N GLY A 15 -5.13 3.39 -7.30
CA GLY A 15 -6.39 3.20 -6.60
C GLY A 15 -6.56 1.77 -6.10
N ASN A 16 -5.46 1.07 -5.87
CA ASN A 16 -5.46 -0.36 -5.63
C ASN A 16 -5.73 -0.63 -4.14
N GLY A 17 -6.97 -0.35 -3.70
CA GLY A 17 -7.41 -0.48 -2.30
C GLY A 17 -7.31 -1.90 -1.75
N ARG A 18 -7.10 -2.91 -2.60
CA ARG A 18 -6.80 -4.29 -2.16
C ARG A 18 -5.47 -4.41 -1.41
N LEU A 19 -4.58 -3.44 -1.56
CA LEU A 19 -3.29 -3.40 -0.88
C LEU A 19 -3.42 -2.91 0.57
N ASP A 20 -4.46 -2.14 0.84
CA ASP A 20 -4.82 -1.55 2.13
C ASP A 20 -6.02 -2.33 2.68
N GLY A 21 -5.71 -3.47 3.27
CA GLY A 21 -6.70 -4.49 3.66
C GLY A 21 -7.62 -4.04 4.80
N ASP A 22 -7.12 -3.15 5.65
CA ASP A 22 -7.80 -2.55 6.80
C ASP A 22 -8.28 -1.11 6.52
N SER A 23 -7.97 -0.56 5.34
CA SER A 23 -8.38 0.78 4.91
C SER A 23 -7.86 1.89 5.83
N ASP A 24 -6.64 1.73 6.33
CA ASP A 24 -5.94 2.69 7.18
C ASP A 24 -5.10 3.69 6.36
N GLY A 25 -4.97 3.46 5.04
CA GLY A 25 -4.16 4.24 4.12
C GLY A 25 -2.71 3.78 4.01
N VAL A 26 -2.32 2.71 4.70
CA VAL A 26 -0.98 2.12 4.68
C VAL A 26 -1.02 0.76 3.99
N PRO A 27 -0.67 0.71 2.70
CA PRO A 27 -0.72 -0.53 1.95
C PRO A 27 0.43 -1.46 2.36
N CYS A 28 0.11 -2.74 2.56
CA CYS A 28 1.08 -3.79 2.84
C CYS A 28 2.02 -3.46 4.02
N GLU A 29 1.48 -3.30 5.23
CA GLU A 29 2.23 -3.06 6.47
C GLU A 29 3.45 -3.97 6.68
N SER A 30 3.41 -5.19 6.13
CA SER A 30 4.53 -6.14 6.18
C SER A 30 5.84 -5.65 5.53
N ILE A 31 5.77 -4.69 4.59
CA ILE A 31 6.92 -4.05 3.92
C ILE A 31 7.10 -2.57 4.31
N CYS A 32 6.17 -1.99 5.07
CA CYS A 32 6.29 -0.63 5.64
C CYS A 32 6.85 -0.64 7.08
N ARG A 33 7.38 -1.77 7.55
CA ARG A 33 7.96 -1.92 8.89
C ARG A 33 9.41 -1.50 8.97
#